data_AF-G3LHF6-F1
#
_entry.id   AF-G3LHF6-F1
#
_cell.length_a   1.000
_cell.length_b   1.000
_cell.length_c   1.000
_cell.angle_alpha   90.00
_cell.angle_beta   90.00
_cell.angle_gamma   90.00
#
_symmetry.space_group_name_H-M   'P 1'
#
loop_
_entity.id
_entity.type
_entity.pdbx_description
1 polymer ?
#
loop_
_entity_poly.entity_id
_entity_poly.type
_entity_poly.pdbx_seq_one_letter_code
_entity_poly.pdbx_strand_id
1 'polypeptide(L)'
;MDIITLGLIFFTSMLVYAYYRFAKKSLNVPPCPVRPWPIVGHLLTLKSDQRPQFKQWREQCGDIFSVYLGSKLLVVINDFDLIKDTFVKRAEEFSDRPIMFIDEDIGDQGRGLVFTSGQLWKEQRSVALSILRKFGFGKNILAERIQEEVLHYLDNLNNNGGKPVDIKSITTESTANIICSILIGKRFDYNDPTFQRLLMEIEVFFSSNQQAAVVTCFPFLKYFPGHQKMVRSVKSILNIVKDFIVKSKNKDPDDNFIASYVAERDSRIASGETTTMDEMNLLRSVFDLIIGGTKTTTATICWFVLYMLNYPQVQKRIFDEINTQIGVARVPSIQDRPKLVYLNAAIKETQRLASILPQSLMRISSKTQTIKNYTIPEGSLIVPNLDAVLLDKKIWGSDADVFNPDRFIDAKGQLKKPEEFIPFGVGRRVCLGESMAKTELFLYLSSLIKRFHLLPVHPDQPPPMDYIYGLTMIPKTYQLRLNERDST
;
A
#
# COMPACT_ATOMS: atom_id res chain seq x y z
N MET A 1 -15.59 8.71 -52.01
CA MET A 1 -16.48 8.68 -50.83
C MET A 1 -16.01 9.81 -49.94
N ASP A 2 -16.83 10.86 -49.78
CA ASP A 2 -16.37 12.11 -49.16
C ASP A 2 -16.16 11.93 -47.66
N ILE A 3 -15.28 12.77 -47.09
CA ILE A 3 -14.88 12.71 -45.66
C ILE A 3 -16.10 12.74 -44.74
N ILE A 4 -17.14 13.47 -45.13
CA ILE A 4 -18.41 13.57 -44.39
C ILE A 4 -19.14 12.21 -44.37
N THR A 5 -19.17 11.50 -45.50
CA THR A 5 -19.80 10.17 -45.62
C THR A 5 -19.03 9.12 -44.81
N LEU A 6 -17.70 9.16 -44.85
CA LEU A 6 -16.84 8.32 -43.99
C LEU A 6 -17.09 8.59 -42.50
N GLY A 7 -17.21 9.86 -42.11
CA GLY A 7 -17.51 10.26 -40.74
C GLY A 7 -18.88 9.77 -40.27
N LEU A 8 -19.91 9.89 -41.11
CA LEU A 8 -21.26 9.40 -40.82
C LEU A 8 -21.33 7.87 -40.68
N ILE A 9 -20.66 7.12 -41.56
CA ILE A 9 -20.58 5.65 -41.48
C ILE A 9 -19.84 5.21 -40.20
N PHE A 10 -18.75 5.88 -39.85
CA PHE A 10 -18.02 5.61 -38.61
C PHE A 10 -18.89 5.90 -37.37
N PHE A 11 -19.57 7.04 -37.34
CA PHE A 11 -20.42 7.41 -36.20
C PHE A 11 -21.63 6.49 -36.05
N THR A 12 -22.31 6.16 -37.15
CA THR A 12 -23.45 5.22 -37.16
C THR A 12 -23.03 3.81 -36.80
N SER A 13 -21.91 3.29 -37.31
CA SER A 13 -21.38 2.00 -36.89
C SER A 13 -20.98 1.98 -35.42
N MET A 14 -20.43 3.08 -34.88
CA MET A 14 -20.16 3.23 -33.46
C MET A 14 -21.43 3.21 -32.61
N LEU A 15 -22.50 3.88 -33.06
CA LEU A 15 -23.81 3.88 -32.40
C LEU A 15 -24.48 2.51 -32.46
N VAL A 16 -24.42 1.81 -33.60
CA VAL A 16 -24.95 0.45 -33.77
C VAL A 16 -24.16 -0.55 -32.92
N TYR A 17 -22.84 -0.44 -32.89
CA TYR A 17 -21.98 -1.24 -32.01
C TYR A 17 -22.30 -0.98 -30.53
N ALA A 18 -22.45 0.29 -30.15
CA ALA A 18 -22.89 0.65 -28.80
C ALA A 18 -24.25 0.04 -28.48
N TYR A 19 -25.26 0.23 -29.35
CA TYR A 19 -26.59 -0.34 -29.19
C TYR A 19 -26.54 -1.88 -29.05
N TYR A 20 -25.80 -2.58 -29.91
CA TYR A 20 -25.66 -4.03 -29.86
C TYR A 20 -24.96 -4.51 -28.58
N ARG A 21 -23.94 -3.79 -28.11
CA ARG A 21 -23.26 -4.07 -26.83
C ARG A 21 -24.19 -3.85 -25.63
N PHE A 22 -25.06 -2.84 -25.69
CA PHE A 22 -26.07 -2.57 -24.66
C PHE A 22 -27.30 -3.50 -24.75
N ALA A 23 -27.63 -4.01 -25.94
CA ALA A 23 -28.76 -4.91 -26.18
C ALA A 23 -28.44 -6.39 -25.94
N LYS A 24 -27.15 -6.77 -25.87
CA LYS A 24 -26.75 -8.13 -25.51
C LYS A 24 -27.27 -8.45 -24.10
N LYS A 25 -28.00 -9.56 -23.97
CA LYS A 25 -28.61 -10.06 -22.74
C LYS A 25 -27.63 -9.88 -21.58
N SER A 26 -27.92 -8.93 -20.69
CA SER A 26 -27.01 -8.61 -19.59
C SER A 26 -26.88 -9.84 -18.73
N LEU A 27 -25.65 -10.33 -18.56
CA LEU A 27 -25.34 -11.24 -17.46
C LEU A 27 -25.87 -10.58 -16.18
N ASN A 28 -26.32 -11.40 -15.20
CA ASN A 28 -26.79 -10.89 -13.92
C ASN A 28 -25.60 -10.37 -13.09
N VAL A 29 -24.92 -9.35 -13.57
CA VAL A 29 -23.78 -8.70 -12.92
C VAL A 29 -24.28 -7.84 -11.75
N PRO A 30 -23.42 -7.49 -10.78
CA PRO A 30 -23.82 -6.60 -9.69
C PRO A 30 -24.37 -5.27 -10.21
N PRO A 31 -25.28 -4.62 -9.47
CA PRO A 31 -25.91 -3.37 -9.88
C PRO A 31 -24.88 -2.29 -10.18
N CYS A 32 -25.17 -1.44 -11.16
CA CYS A 32 -24.37 -0.24 -11.44
C CYS A 32 -25.02 0.96 -10.74
N PRO A 33 -24.25 1.81 -10.05
CA PRO A 33 -24.81 2.97 -9.34
C PRO A 33 -25.36 4.03 -10.29
N VAL A 34 -24.76 4.14 -11.48
CA VAL A 34 -25.20 5.03 -12.55
C VAL A 34 -25.08 4.31 -13.88
N ARG A 35 -25.77 4.81 -14.91
CA ARG A 35 -25.66 4.23 -16.25
C ARG A 35 -24.26 4.50 -16.83
N PRO A 36 -23.52 3.47 -17.29
CA PRO A 36 -22.22 3.68 -17.93
C PRO A 36 -22.37 4.41 -19.26
N TRP A 37 -21.42 5.29 -19.57
CA TRP A 37 -21.30 5.89 -20.89
C TRP A 37 -20.88 4.83 -21.92
N PRO A 38 -21.33 4.95 -23.18
CA PRO A 38 -20.82 4.10 -24.26
C PRO A 38 -19.30 4.19 -24.34
N ILE A 39 -18.64 3.03 -24.54
CA ILE A 39 -17.19 2.86 -24.70
C ILE A 39 -16.38 3.16 -23.43
N VAL A 40 -16.58 4.31 -22.80
CA VAL A 40 -15.75 4.79 -21.69
C VAL A 40 -16.22 4.35 -20.29
N GLY A 41 -17.42 3.79 -20.20
CA GLY A 41 -17.97 3.30 -18.94
C GLY A 41 -18.20 4.43 -17.95
N HIS A 42 -17.62 4.30 -16.76
CA HIS A 42 -17.75 5.24 -15.65
C HIS A 42 -16.55 6.19 -15.52
N LEU A 43 -15.57 6.14 -16.43
CA LEU A 43 -14.33 6.93 -16.29
C LEU A 43 -14.58 8.45 -16.25
N LEU A 44 -15.61 8.95 -16.95
CA LEU A 44 -16.02 10.36 -16.89
C LEU A 44 -16.85 10.71 -15.65
N THR A 45 -17.35 9.71 -14.93
CA THR A 45 -18.17 9.89 -13.73
C THR A 45 -17.38 9.65 -12.45
N LEU A 46 -16.27 8.92 -12.53
CA LEU A 46 -15.36 8.71 -11.41
C LEU A 46 -14.71 10.04 -11.01
N LYS A 47 -14.84 10.38 -9.73
CA LYS A 47 -14.19 11.55 -9.15
C LYS A 47 -12.70 11.24 -8.89
N SER A 48 -11.91 12.30 -8.79
CA SER A 48 -10.49 12.19 -8.42
C SER A 48 -10.30 11.56 -7.04
N ASP A 49 -11.22 11.82 -6.10
CA ASP A 49 -11.35 11.10 -4.83
C ASP A 49 -12.59 10.18 -4.88
N GLN A 50 -12.33 8.87 -4.83
CA GLN A 50 -13.37 7.85 -4.96
C GLN A 50 -13.95 7.42 -3.61
N ARG A 51 -13.37 7.79 -2.45
CA ARG A 51 -13.89 7.36 -1.14
C ARG A 51 -15.35 7.79 -0.90
N PRO A 52 -15.70 9.10 -0.97
CA PRO A 52 -17.08 9.52 -0.73
C PRO A 52 -18.02 8.98 -1.81
N GLN A 53 -17.53 8.85 -3.04
CA GLN A 53 -18.30 8.31 -4.16
C GLN A 53 -18.64 6.83 -3.96
N PHE A 54 -17.69 6.00 -3.53
CA PHE A 54 -17.94 4.57 -3.29
C PHE A 54 -18.83 4.35 -2.07
N LYS A 55 -18.74 5.21 -1.05
CA LYS A 55 -19.68 5.21 0.07
C LYS A 55 -21.11 5.50 -0.40
N GLN A 56 -21.30 6.55 -1.20
CA GLN A 56 -22.60 6.89 -1.78
C GLN A 56 -23.14 5.76 -2.67
N TRP A 57 -22.29 5.13 -3.49
CA TRP A 57 -22.69 4.02 -4.34
C TRP A 57 -23.03 2.75 -3.56
N ARG A 58 -22.36 2.49 -2.43
CA ARG A 58 -22.75 1.43 -1.50
C ARG A 58 -24.15 1.68 -0.93
N GLU A 59 -24.48 2.92 -0.58
CA GLU A 59 -25.83 3.27 -0.08
C GLU A 59 -26.91 3.05 -1.15
N GLN A 60 -26.59 3.27 -2.44
CA GLN A 60 -27.53 3.10 -3.55
C GLN A 60 -27.69 1.64 -4.02
N CYS A 61 -26.59 0.89 -4.06
CA CYS A 61 -26.53 -0.43 -4.69
C CYS A 61 -26.40 -1.60 -3.70
N GLY A 62 -26.13 -1.31 -2.43
CA GLY A 62 -25.78 -2.29 -1.43
C GLY A 62 -24.29 -2.66 -1.43
N ASP A 63 -23.95 -3.74 -0.73
CA ASP A 63 -22.55 -4.09 -0.45
C ASP A 63 -21.75 -4.63 -1.65
N ILE A 64 -22.41 -4.88 -2.79
CA ILE A 64 -21.76 -5.25 -4.05
C ILE A 64 -22.29 -4.36 -5.16
N PHE A 65 -21.39 -3.71 -5.88
CA PHE A 65 -21.76 -2.96 -7.08
C PHE A 65 -20.69 -3.07 -8.16
N SER A 66 -21.08 -2.71 -9.38
CA SER A 66 -20.25 -2.75 -10.57
C SER A 66 -19.88 -1.33 -11.03
N VAL A 67 -18.63 -1.18 -11.47
CA VAL A 67 -18.10 -0.01 -12.14
C VAL A 67 -17.48 -0.48 -13.46
N TYR A 68 -17.73 0.23 -14.55
CA TYR A 68 -17.09 -0.08 -15.83
C TYR A 68 -15.93 0.87 -16.07
N LEU A 69 -14.72 0.35 -16.22
CA LEU A 69 -13.54 1.13 -16.59
C LEU A 69 -13.24 0.89 -18.07
N GLY A 70 -13.80 1.74 -18.94
CA GLY A 70 -13.86 1.44 -20.37
C GLY A 70 -14.70 0.17 -20.62
N SER A 71 -14.08 -0.85 -21.21
CA SER A 71 -14.71 -2.15 -21.46
C SER A 71 -14.55 -3.15 -20.31
N LYS A 72 -13.74 -2.85 -19.30
CA LYS A 72 -13.45 -3.75 -18.17
C LYS A 72 -14.51 -3.59 -17.08
N LEU A 73 -15.08 -4.70 -16.63
CA LEU A 73 -15.96 -4.74 -15.46
C LEU A 73 -15.12 -4.78 -14.19
N LEU A 74 -15.35 -3.84 -13.28
CA LEU A 74 -14.84 -3.80 -11.92
C LEU A 74 -15.97 -4.07 -10.93
N VAL A 75 -15.82 -5.10 -10.11
CA VAL A 75 -16.75 -5.44 -9.03
C VAL A 75 -16.17 -4.96 -7.70
N VAL A 76 -16.91 -4.10 -7.00
CA VAL A 76 -16.52 -3.57 -5.68
C VAL A 76 -17.26 -4.34 -4.60
N ILE A 77 -16.53 -4.88 -3.63
CA ILE A 77 -17.06 -5.64 -2.50
C ILE A 77 -16.81 -4.85 -1.22
N ASN A 78 -17.89 -4.53 -0.49
CA ASN A 78 -17.87 -3.63 0.68
C ASN A 78 -18.17 -4.33 2.01
N ASP A 79 -18.76 -5.53 1.95
CA ASP A 79 -19.14 -6.35 3.10
C ASP A 79 -17.96 -7.25 3.52
N PHE A 80 -17.63 -7.23 4.81
CA PHE A 80 -16.51 -7.97 5.39
C PHE A 80 -16.62 -9.49 5.21
N ASP A 81 -17.78 -10.07 5.46
CA ASP A 81 -17.98 -11.52 5.34
C ASP A 81 -17.85 -11.96 3.89
N LEU A 82 -18.34 -11.13 2.97
CA LEU A 82 -18.20 -11.36 1.55
C LEU A 82 -16.77 -11.19 1.06
N ILE A 83 -16.02 -10.23 1.61
CA ILE A 83 -14.57 -10.09 1.38
C ILE A 83 -13.86 -11.37 1.85
N LYS A 84 -14.18 -11.91 3.03
CA LYS A 84 -13.59 -13.17 3.51
C LYS A 84 -13.97 -14.35 2.62
N ASP A 85 -15.24 -14.49 2.25
CA ASP A 85 -15.69 -15.55 1.36
C ASP A 85 -14.93 -15.53 0.02
N THR A 86 -14.89 -14.36 -0.61
CA THR A 86 -14.29 -14.16 -1.95
C THR A 86 -12.77 -14.32 -1.91
N PHE A 87 -12.06 -13.61 -1.01
CA PHE A 87 -10.61 -13.52 -1.08
C PHE A 87 -9.87 -14.53 -0.20
N VAL A 88 -10.55 -15.19 0.73
CA VAL A 88 -9.97 -16.22 1.62
C VAL A 88 -10.46 -17.61 1.22
N LYS A 89 -11.77 -17.86 1.28
CA LYS A 89 -12.32 -19.20 1.00
C LYS A 89 -12.19 -19.58 -0.46
N ARG A 90 -12.37 -18.60 -1.35
CA ARG A 90 -12.30 -18.76 -2.81
C ARG A 90 -11.02 -18.17 -3.41
N ALA A 91 -9.91 -18.32 -2.67
CA ALA A 91 -8.66 -17.69 -3.05
C ALA A 91 -8.09 -18.18 -4.40
N GLU A 92 -8.38 -19.40 -4.85
CA GLU A 92 -7.93 -19.90 -6.17
C GLU A 92 -8.58 -19.17 -7.34
N GLU A 93 -9.73 -18.58 -7.07
CA GLU A 93 -10.61 -17.98 -8.05
C GLU A 93 -10.39 -16.47 -8.18
N PHE A 94 -9.94 -15.83 -7.09
CA PHE A 94 -9.88 -14.38 -6.95
C PHE A 94 -8.52 -13.87 -6.43
N SER A 95 -7.45 -14.66 -6.56
CA SER A 95 -6.10 -14.23 -6.20
C SER A 95 -5.28 -13.68 -7.35
N ASP A 96 -5.74 -13.79 -8.60
CA ASP A 96 -4.98 -13.31 -9.74
C ASP A 96 -4.99 -11.78 -9.81
N ARG A 97 -4.02 -11.23 -10.56
CA ARG A 97 -3.75 -9.80 -10.70
C ARG A 97 -3.92 -9.37 -12.16
N PRO A 98 -4.41 -8.14 -12.39
CA PRO A 98 -4.36 -7.55 -13.72
C PRO A 98 -2.92 -7.32 -14.16
N ILE A 99 -2.69 -7.54 -15.44
CA ILE A 99 -1.46 -7.10 -16.11
C ILE A 99 -1.56 -5.57 -16.21
N MET A 100 -0.56 -4.89 -15.65
CA MET A 100 -0.47 -3.44 -15.72
C MET A 100 0.09 -3.03 -17.08
N PHE A 101 -0.48 -1.99 -17.68
CA PHE A 101 0.01 -1.46 -18.96
C PHE A 101 1.53 -1.19 -18.95
N ILE A 102 2.05 -0.66 -17.84
CA ILE A 102 3.47 -0.34 -17.73
C ILE A 102 4.36 -1.58 -17.82
N ASP A 103 3.90 -2.72 -17.31
CA ASP A 103 4.66 -3.96 -17.37
C ASP A 103 4.70 -4.53 -18.79
N GLU A 104 3.62 -4.36 -19.57
CA GLU A 104 3.61 -4.70 -21.00
C GLU A 104 4.53 -3.78 -21.81
N ASP A 105 4.54 -2.48 -21.53
CA ASP A 105 5.34 -1.49 -22.27
C ASP A 105 6.85 -1.70 -22.09
N ILE A 106 7.26 -2.19 -20.91
CA ILE A 106 8.67 -2.48 -20.60
C ILE A 106 9.06 -3.94 -20.87
N GLY A 107 8.10 -4.82 -21.17
CA GLY A 107 8.34 -6.24 -21.48
C GLY A 107 8.55 -7.15 -20.25
N ASP A 108 8.07 -6.72 -19.07
CA ASP A 108 8.29 -7.40 -17.79
C ASP A 108 6.99 -7.98 -17.20
N GLN A 109 5.94 -8.13 -18.00
CA GLN A 109 4.65 -8.63 -17.54
C GLN A 109 4.73 -10.01 -16.88
N GLY A 110 3.98 -10.18 -15.78
CA GLY A 110 3.89 -11.46 -15.08
C GLY A 110 5.14 -11.84 -14.28
N ARG A 111 5.96 -10.87 -13.86
CA ARG A 111 7.17 -11.07 -13.04
C ARG A 111 7.09 -10.35 -11.69
N GLY A 112 7.82 -10.85 -10.70
CA GLY A 112 7.86 -10.28 -9.35
C GLY A 112 6.82 -10.85 -8.37
N LEU A 113 6.36 -10.01 -7.44
CA LEU A 113 5.57 -10.39 -6.27
C LEU A 113 4.17 -9.76 -6.25
N VAL A 114 4.01 -8.55 -6.78
CA VAL A 114 2.79 -7.74 -6.61
C VAL A 114 1.76 -8.01 -7.72
N PHE A 115 2.17 -7.94 -9.00
CA PHE A 115 1.30 -8.04 -10.19
C PHE A 115 1.44 -9.36 -10.96
N THR A 116 2.05 -10.37 -10.36
CA THR A 116 2.19 -11.73 -10.89
C THR A 116 1.05 -12.64 -10.42
N SER A 117 0.72 -13.69 -11.17
CA SER A 117 -0.34 -14.66 -10.86
C SER A 117 0.13 -16.12 -11.02
N GLY A 118 -0.74 -17.07 -10.66
CA GLY A 118 -0.51 -18.50 -10.90
C GLY A 118 0.67 -19.11 -10.12
N GLN A 119 1.28 -20.15 -10.71
CA GLN A 119 2.36 -20.91 -10.08
C GLN A 119 3.63 -20.09 -9.88
N LEU A 120 3.95 -19.20 -10.84
CA LEU A 120 5.08 -18.28 -10.75
C LEU A 120 4.97 -17.44 -9.47
N TRP A 121 3.83 -16.80 -9.24
CA TRP A 121 3.63 -16.00 -8.03
C TRP A 121 3.72 -16.83 -6.75
N LYS A 122 3.15 -18.05 -6.73
CA LYS A 122 3.20 -18.92 -5.56
C LYS A 122 4.65 -19.23 -5.16
N GLU A 123 5.49 -19.56 -6.15
CA GLU A 123 6.91 -19.81 -5.93
C GLU A 123 7.63 -18.55 -5.46
N GLN A 124 7.54 -17.45 -6.21
CA GLN A 124 8.22 -16.19 -5.88
C GLN A 124 7.84 -15.69 -4.48
N ARG A 125 6.55 -15.72 -4.14
CA ARG A 125 6.08 -15.32 -2.81
C ARG A 125 6.58 -16.23 -1.70
N SER A 126 6.54 -17.55 -1.92
CA SER A 126 6.99 -18.53 -0.92
C SER A 126 8.48 -18.35 -0.62
N VAL A 127 9.29 -18.26 -1.67
CA VAL A 127 10.73 -18.03 -1.57
C VAL A 127 11.04 -16.70 -0.90
N ALA A 128 10.44 -15.60 -1.38
CA ALA A 128 10.66 -14.29 -0.79
C ALA A 128 10.30 -14.26 0.71
N LEU A 129 9.16 -14.85 1.10
CA LEU A 129 8.77 -14.96 2.52
C LEU A 129 9.76 -15.82 3.33
N SER A 130 10.24 -16.92 2.76
CA SER A 130 11.24 -17.78 3.41
C SER A 130 12.53 -17.00 3.69
N ILE A 131 13.04 -16.29 2.69
CA ILE A 131 14.25 -15.46 2.79
C ILE A 131 14.04 -14.31 3.79
N LEU A 132 12.95 -13.55 3.68
CA LEU A 132 12.69 -12.41 4.56
C LEU A 132 12.53 -12.83 6.03
N ARG A 133 12.02 -14.04 6.30
CA ARG A 133 12.00 -14.62 7.66
C ARG A 133 13.41 -14.92 8.20
N LYS A 134 14.39 -15.23 7.35
CA LYS A 134 15.81 -15.34 7.75
C LYS A 134 16.33 -13.97 8.19
N PHE A 135 16.01 -12.92 7.42
CA PHE A 135 16.33 -11.51 7.76
C PHE A 135 15.47 -10.89 8.86
N GLY A 136 14.70 -11.71 9.58
CA GLY A 136 14.02 -11.30 10.80
C GLY A 136 12.60 -10.76 10.63
N PHE A 137 11.95 -10.96 9.48
CA PHE A 137 10.50 -10.70 9.40
C PHE A 137 9.76 -11.52 10.47
N GLY A 138 9.28 -10.83 11.51
CA GLY A 138 8.64 -11.44 12.68
C GLY A 138 9.60 -11.96 13.76
N LYS A 139 10.89 -11.59 13.74
CA LYS A 139 11.90 -11.92 14.77
C LYS A 139 12.62 -10.66 15.26
N ASN A 140 13.37 -10.79 16.36
CA ASN A 140 14.08 -9.68 16.99
C ASN A 140 15.26 -9.13 16.16
N ILE A 141 15.90 -9.93 15.31
CA ILE A 141 17.08 -9.51 14.50
C ILE A 141 16.74 -8.29 13.62
N LEU A 142 15.56 -8.29 13.00
CA LEU A 142 15.11 -7.15 12.19
C LEU A 142 14.86 -5.91 13.06
N ALA A 143 14.39 -6.10 14.29
CA ALA A 143 14.10 -4.99 15.18
C ALA A 143 15.35 -4.21 15.57
N GLU A 144 16.52 -4.85 15.71
CA GLU A 144 17.78 -4.18 15.98
C GLU A 144 18.19 -3.27 14.80
N ARG A 145 18.16 -3.79 13.57
CA ARG A 145 18.42 -2.98 12.35
C ARG A 145 17.45 -1.80 12.22
N ILE A 146 16.17 -2.02 12.51
CA ILE A 146 15.17 -0.94 12.52
C ILE A 146 15.47 0.07 13.62
N GLN A 147 15.85 -0.39 14.81
CA GLN A 147 16.16 0.49 15.94
C GLN A 147 17.33 1.41 15.64
N GLU A 148 18.40 0.88 15.03
CA GLU A 148 19.56 1.68 14.58
C GLU A 148 19.13 2.78 13.61
N GLU A 149 18.31 2.45 12.60
CA GLU A 149 17.81 3.43 11.65
C GLU A 149 16.90 4.48 12.32
N VAL A 150 16.06 4.06 13.28
CA VAL A 150 15.20 4.97 14.06
C VAL A 150 16.05 5.96 14.86
N LEU A 151 17.21 5.57 15.39
CA LEU A 151 18.10 6.50 16.09
C LEU A 151 18.64 7.57 15.12
N HIS A 152 19.12 7.17 13.94
CA HIS A 152 19.56 8.11 12.90
C HIS A 152 18.44 9.07 12.45
N TYR A 153 17.22 8.54 12.31
CA TYR A 153 16.03 9.34 12.02
C TYR A 153 15.78 10.41 13.08
N LEU A 154 15.79 10.03 14.35
CA LEU A 154 15.53 10.96 15.45
C LEU A 154 16.64 12.02 15.59
N ASP A 155 17.89 11.65 15.39
CA ASP A 155 19.02 12.60 15.45
C ASP A 155 18.91 13.65 14.34
N ASN A 156 18.55 13.22 13.13
CA ASN A 156 18.39 14.15 12.02
C ASN A 156 17.12 15.02 12.18
N LEU A 157 16.06 14.52 12.81
CA LEU A 157 14.95 15.38 13.25
C LEU A 157 15.39 16.45 14.26
N ASN A 158 16.27 16.09 15.21
CA ASN A 158 16.75 17.02 16.25
C ASN A 158 17.61 18.17 15.69
N ASN A 159 18.35 17.91 14.61
CA ASN A 159 19.23 18.89 13.96
C ASN A 159 18.50 20.15 13.42
N ASN A 160 17.17 20.16 13.40
CA ASN A 160 16.38 21.32 12.99
C ASN A 160 16.29 22.43 14.06
N GLY A 161 16.83 22.22 15.27
CA GLY A 161 16.94 23.27 16.30
C GLY A 161 15.60 23.88 16.72
N GLY A 162 14.55 23.06 16.80
CA GLY A 162 13.19 23.48 17.17
C GLY A 162 12.43 24.24 16.07
N LYS A 163 12.99 24.41 14.86
CA LYS A 163 12.30 25.03 13.73
C LYS A 163 11.17 24.12 13.22
N PRO A 164 10.10 24.71 12.65
CA PRO A 164 9.07 23.93 11.94
C PRO A 164 9.68 23.02 10.88
N VAL A 165 9.31 21.74 10.91
CA VAL A 165 9.83 20.70 10.00
C VAL A 165 8.68 19.96 9.32
N ASP A 166 8.87 19.56 8.06
CA ASP A 166 8.06 18.53 7.39
C ASP A 166 8.79 17.19 7.53
N ILE A 167 8.17 16.25 8.24
CA ILE A 167 8.79 14.93 8.50
C ILE A 167 8.65 13.96 7.33
N LYS A 168 7.88 14.27 6.28
CA LYS A 168 7.59 13.33 5.18
C LYS A 168 8.87 12.90 4.46
N SER A 169 9.77 13.82 4.14
CA SER A 169 10.99 13.51 3.37
C SER A 169 11.90 12.57 4.16
N ILE A 170 12.27 12.99 5.37
CA ILE A 170 13.14 12.23 6.25
C ILE A 170 12.54 10.89 6.68
N THR A 171 11.21 10.80 6.84
CA THR A 171 10.54 9.52 7.10
C THR A 171 10.59 8.61 5.86
N THR A 172 10.46 9.17 4.65
CA THR A 172 10.62 8.41 3.41
C THR A 172 12.04 7.86 3.28
N GLU A 173 13.05 8.68 3.54
CA GLU A 173 14.46 8.29 3.52
C GLU A 173 14.74 7.16 4.52
N SER A 174 14.30 7.33 5.76
CA SER A 174 14.52 6.38 6.83
C SER A 174 13.84 5.02 6.56
N THR A 175 12.58 5.02 6.14
CA THR A 175 11.85 3.77 5.81
C THR A 175 12.42 3.07 4.58
N ALA A 176 12.85 3.81 3.56
CA ALA A 176 13.55 3.24 2.41
C ALA A 176 14.90 2.62 2.82
N ASN A 177 15.61 3.22 3.76
CA ASN A 177 16.86 2.67 4.26
C ASN A 177 16.69 1.33 4.95
N ILE A 178 15.60 1.13 5.71
CA ILE A 178 15.31 -0.18 6.33
C ILE A 178 15.20 -1.25 5.26
N ILE A 179 14.33 -1.04 4.26
CA ILE A 179 14.15 -2.04 3.22
C ILE A 179 15.40 -2.22 2.36
N CYS A 180 16.15 -1.15 2.06
CA CYS A 180 17.45 -1.27 1.41
C CYS A 180 18.45 -2.09 2.26
N SER A 181 18.55 -1.87 3.56
CA SER A 181 19.45 -2.63 4.44
C SER A 181 19.20 -4.13 4.38
N ILE A 182 17.93 -4.54 4.21
CA ILE A 182 17.53 -5.94 4.07
C ILE A 182 17.85 -6.46 2.66
N LEU A 183 17.59 -5.65 1.64
CA LEU A 183 17.71 -6.08 0.25
C LEU A 183 19.16 -6.14 -0.24
N ILE A 184 19.99 -5.16 0.13
CA ILE A 184 21.37 -4.99 -0.35
C ILE A 184 22.43 -5.14 0.75
N GLY A 185 22.00 -5.29 2.01
CA GLY A 185 22.90 -5.47 3.16
C GLY A 185 23.55 -4.18 3.66
N LYS A 186 23.06 -3.00 3.25
CA LYS A 186 23.59 -1.70 3.68
C LYS A 186 22.54 -0.60 3.72
N ARG A 187 22.74 0.39 4.60
CA ARG A 187 22.04 1.68 4.55
C ARG A 187 22.75 2.64 3.59
N PHE A 188 22.04 3.69 3.20
CA PHE A 188 22.58 4.85 2.50
C PHE A 188 22.65 6.05 3.45
N ASP A 189 23.65 6.90 3.25
CA ASP A 189 23.58 8.26 3.76
C ASP A 189 22.39 8.97 3.13
N TYR A 190 21.67 9.79 3.90
CA TYR A 190 20.48 10.46 3.37
C TYR A 190 20.81 11.40 2.21
N ASN A 191 22.03 11.94 2.16
CA ASN A 191 22.49 12.80 1.06
C ASN A 191 23.08 12.01 -0.13
N ASP A 192 23.08 10.66 -0.10
CA ASP A 192 23.58 9.85 -1.22
C ASP A 192 22.79 10.17 -2.50
N PRO A 193 23.45 10.59 -3.60
CA PRO A 193 22.76 11.00 -4.82
C PRO A 193 21.95 9.87 -5.49
N THR A 194 22.41 8.63 -5.39
CA THR A 194 21.70 7.46 -5.96
C THR A 194 20.43 7.20 -5.15
N PHE A 195 20.54 7.28 -3.84
CA PHE A 195 19.42 7.11 -2.93
C PHE A 195 18.37 8.20 -3.11
N GLN A 196 18.78 9.47 -3.12
CA GLN A 196 17.88 10.59 -3.38
C GLN A 196 17.20 10.50 -4.74
N ARG A 197 17.94 10.04 -5.77
CA ARG A 197 17.34 9.76 -7.08
C ARG A 197 16.29 8.66 -7.01
N LEU A 198 16.57 7.55 -6.31
CA LEU A 198 15.61 6.47 -6.11
C LEU A 198 14.32 6.99 -5.44
N LEU A 199 14.42 7.76 -4.36
CA LEU A 199 13.26 8.29 -3.63
C LEU A 199 12.44 9.27 -4.46
N MET A 200 13.11 10.13 -5.24
CA MET A 200 12.45 11.04 -6.18
C MET A 200 11.62 10.27 -7.21
N GLU A 201 12.19 9.21 -7.80
CA GLU A 201 11.49 8.39 -8.78
C GLU A 201 10.32 7.61 -8.14
N ILE A 202 10.47 7.13 -6.91
CA ILE A 202 9.36 6.53 -6.16
C ILE A 202 8.21 7.55 -5.98
N GLU A 203 8.49 8.81 -5.63
CA GLU A 203 7.44 9.84 -5.54
C GLU A 203 6.75 10.07 -6.90
N VAL A 204 7.49 10.07 -8.00
CA VAL A 204 6.93 10.17 -9.36
C VAL A 204 6.04 8.98 -9.69
N PHE A 205 6.45 7.77 -9.34
CA PHE A 205 5.66 6.55 -9.52
C PHE A 205 4.30 6.65 -8.80
N PHE A 206 4.28 7.01 -7.51
CA PHE A 206 3.04 7.11 -6.74
C PHE A 206 2.13 8.27 -7.19
N SER A 207 2.72 9.41 -7.56
CA SER A 207 1.96 10.58 -8.01
C SER A 207 1.32 10.41 -9.41
N SER A 208 1.83 9.47 -10.20
CA SER A 208 1.37 9.26 -11.59
C SER A 208 0.31 8.13 -11.72
N ASN A 209 -0.09 7.48 -10.61
CA ASN A 209 -0.98 6.30 -10.61
C ASN A 209 -2.32 6.51 -11.34
N GLN A 210 -2.94 7.68 -11.20
CA GLN A 210 -4.22 7.96 -11.87
C GLN A 210 -4.11 7.92 -13.39
N GLN A 211 -2.99 8.39 -13.96
CA GLN A 211 -2.75 8.33 -15.40
C GLN A 211 -2.56 6.88 -15.86
N ALA A 212 -1.85 6.06 -15.09
CA ALA A 212 -1.66 4.64 -15.40
C ALA A 212 -2.96 3.83 -15.38
N ALA A 213 -3.87 4.14 -14.45
CA ALA A 213 -5.19 3.50 -14.43
C ALA A 213 -5.96 3.78 -15.72
N VAL A 214 -5.93 5.01 -16.23
CA VAL A 214 -6.58 5.40 -17.49
C VAL A 214 -5.97 4.66 -18.70
N VAL A 215 -4.63 4.60 -18.79
CA VAL A 215 -3.98 3.89 -19.91
C VAL A 215 -4.19 2.38 -19.82
N THR A 216 -4.27 1.80 -18.62
CA THR A 216 -4.62 0.39 -18.43
C THR A 216 -6.03 0.07 -18.96
N CYS A 217 -6.97 1.01 -18.81
CA CYS A 217 -8.33 0.86 -19.32
C CYS A 217 -8.45 1.12 -20.83
N PHE A 218 -7.59 1.97 -21.37
CA PHE A 218 -7.51 2.29 -22.79
C PHE A 218 -6.07 2.15 -23.31
N PRO A 219 -5.65 0.93 -23.66
CA PRO A 219 -4.26 0.67 -24.05
C PRO A 219 -3.77 1.52 -25.24
N PHE A 220 -4.66 1.96 -26.13
CA PHE A 220 -4.30 2.84 -27.26
C PHE A 220 -3.76 4.21 -26.81
N LEU A 221 -4.04 4.65 -25.58
CA LEU A 221 -3.49 5.89 -25.03
C LEU A 221 -1.97 5.82 -24.80
N LYS A 222 -1.37 4.63 -24.89
CA LYS A 222 0.09 4.47 -24.85
C LYS A 222 0.83 5.12 -26.02
N TYR A 223 0.13 5.43 -27.11
CA TYR A 223 0.73 6.10 -28.26
C TYR A 223 0.72 7.64 -28.12
N PHE A 224 0.09 8.17 -27.05
CA PHE A 224 -0.03 9.60 -26.80
C PHE A 224 0.91 10.09 -25.70
N PRO A 225 1.36 11.35 -25.76
CA PRO A 225 2.15 11.95 -24.68
C PRO A 225 1.30 12.05 -23.41
N GLY A 226 1.76 11.45 -22.31
CA GLY A 226 1.09 11.54 -21.00
C GLY A 226 1.66 10.57 -19.97
N HIS A 227 1.83 9.30 -20.34
CA HIS A 227 2.32 8.25 -19.45
C HIS A 227 3.86 8.11 -19.44
N GLN A 228 4.56 8.81 -20.36
CA GLN A 228 6.02 8.69 -20.49
C GLN A 228 6.80 9.11 -19.24
N LYS A 229 6.25 10.01 -18.40
CA LYS A 229 6.88 10.37 -17.13
C LYS A 229 6.96 9.15 -16.21
N MET A 230 5.87 8.39 -16.09
CA MET A 230 5.83 7.17 -15.29
C MET A 230 6.74 6.09 -15.88
N VAL A 231 6.70 5.87 -17.20
CA VAL A 231 7.55 4.86 -17.85
C VAL A 231 9.03 5.16 -17.63
N ARG A 232 9.45 6.43 -17.79
CA ARG A 232 10.83 6.85 -17.51
C ARG A 232 11.19 6.63 -16.04
N SER A 233 10.28 6.93 -15.13
CA SER A 233 10.49 6.75 -13.70
C SER A 233 10.70 5.27 -13.34
N VAL A 234 9.82 4.38 -13.82
CA VAL A 234 9.97 2.93 -13.61
C VAL A 234 11.28 2.41 -14.22
N LYS A 235 11.62 2.82 -15.45
CA LYS A 235 12.91 2.45 -16.07
C LYS A 235 14.11 2.94 -15.25
N SER A 236 14.05 4.16 -14.70
CA SER A 236 15.10 4.71 -13.83
C SER A 236 15.26 3.88 -12.55
N ILE A 237 14.15 3.52 -11.90
CA ILE A 237 14.19 2.68 -10.69
C ILE A 237 14.77 1.30 -11.03
N LEU A 238 14.31 0.66 -12.10
CA LEU A 238 14.81 -0.64 -12.53
C LEU A 238 16.31 -0.62 -12.82
N ASN A 239 16.83 0.45 -13.41
CA ASN A 239 18.28 0.60 -13.63
C ASN A 239 19.05 0.68 -12.30
N ILE A 240 18.57 1.47 -11.34
CA ILE A 240 19.17 1.53 -9.99
C ILE A 240 19.13 0.15 -9.31
N VAL A 241 18.00 -0.57 -9.43
CA VAL A 241 17.85 -1.91 -8.87
C VAL A 241 18.79 -2.91 -9.54
N LYS A 242 19.02 -2.82 -10.87
CA LYS A 242 20.02 -3.64 -11.55
C LYS A 242 21.41 -3.42 -10.96
N ASP A 243 21.80 -2.17 -10.71
CA ASP A 243 23.09 -1.87 -10.09
C ASP A 243 23.19 -2.45 -8.67
N PHE A 244 22.10 -2.40 -7.90
CA PHE A 244 22.03 -3.03 -6.58
C PHE A 244 22.21 -4.55 -6.65
N ILE A 245 21.57 -5.20 -7.64
CA ILE A 245 21.71 -6.64 -7.87
C ILE A 245 23.15 -6.99 -8.23
N VAL A 246 23.75 -6.29 -9.18
CA VAL A 246 25.15 -6.53 -9.60
C VAL A 246 26.11 -6.42 -8.40
N LYS A 247 25.92 -5.41 -7.54
CA LYS A 247 26.79 -5.17 -6.37
C LYS A 247 26.55 -6.12 -5.20
N SER A 248 25.40 -6.78 -5.13
CA SER A 248 24.99 -7.54 -3.94
C SER A 248 24.88 -9.05 -4.17
N LYS A 249 24.71 -9.51 -5.42
CA LYS A 249 24.44 -10.91 -5.74
C LYS A 249 25.54 -11.92 -5.37
N ASN A 250 26.80 -11.46 -5.29
CA ASN A 250 27.95 -12.32 -4.99
C ASN A 250 28.43 -12.20 -3.52
N LYS A 251 27.66 -11.53 -2.66
CA LYS A 251 27.95 -11.44 -1.22
C LYS A 251 27.49 -12.69 -0.48
N ASP A 252 27.73 -12.75 0.83
CA ASP A 252 27.21 -13.81 1.67
C ASP A 252 25.67 -13.86 1.59
N PRO A 253 25.06 -15.03 1.32
CA PRO A 253 23.60 -15.23 1.36
C PRO A 253 22.94 -14.77 2.67
N ASP A 254 23.66 -14.78 3.79
CA ASP A 254 23.13 -14.34 5.08
C ASP A 254 23.22 -12.81 5.29
N ASP A 255 23.88 -12.07 4.39
CA ASP A 255 24.01 -10.61 4.48
C ASP A 255 22.78 -9.88 3.96
N ASN A 256 22.19 -10.36 2.85
CA ASN A 256 21.15 -9.65 2.13
C ASN A 256 20.21 -10.55 1.30
N PHE A 257 19.00 -10.05 1.05
CA PHE A 257 17.97 -10.76 0.28
C PHE A 257 18.43 -11.16 -1.12
N ILE A 258 19.15 -10.29 -1.83
CA ILE A 258 19.56 -10.52 -3.22
C ILE A 258 20.49 -11.73 -3.31
N ALA A 259 21.52 -11.79 -2.47
CA ALA A 259 22.43 -12.93 -2.39
C ALA A 259 21.69 -14.21 -1.97
N SER A 260 20.81 -14.14 -0.97
CA SER A 260 20.01 -15.30 -0.55
C SER A 260 19.09 -15.82 -1.65
N TYR A 261 18.52 -14.94 -2.48
CA TYR A 261 17.66 -15.34 -3.60
C TYR A 261 18.47 -16.06 -4.67
N VAL A 262 19.65 -15.54 -5.00
CA VAL A 262 20.56 -16.17 -5.97
C VAL A 262 21.03 -17.53 -5.47
N ALA A 263 21.42 -17.65 -4.21
CA ALA A 263 21.83 -18.93 -3.62
C ALA A 263 20.69 -19.97 -3.63
N GLU A 264 19.45 -19.56 -3.31
CA GLU A 264 18.28 -20.44 -3.37
C GLU A 264 17.99 -20.89 -4.81
N ARG A 265 18.07 -19.97 -5.79
CA ARG A 265 17.92 -20.30 -7.21
C ARG A 265 18.96 -21.34 -7.64
N ASP A 266 20.22 -21.08 -7.35
CA ASP A 266 21.34 -21.91 -7.81
C ASP A 266 21.28 -23.30 -7.14
N SER A 267 20.86 -23.36 -5.87
CA SER A 267 20.61 -24.64 -5.17
C SER A 267 19.53 -25.47 -5.84
N ARG A 268 18.40 -24.86 -6.26
CA ARG A 268 17.31 -25.58 -6.97
C ARG A 268 17.73 -26.07 -8.35
N ILE A 269 18.47 -25.24 -9.08
CA ILE A 269 19.01 -25.63 -10.39
C ILE A 269 19.98 -26.80 -10.23
N ALA A 270 20.85 -26.75 -9.22
CA ALA A 270 21.79 -27.84 -8.93
C ALA A 270 21.09 -29.14 -8.49
N SER A 271 19.94 -29.07 -7.82
CA SER A 271 19.12 -30.24 -7.47
C SER A 271 18.26 -30.79 -8.63
N GLY A 272 18.28 -30.14 -9.80
CA GLY A 272 17.48 -30.52 -10.96
C GLY A 272 16.01 -30.10 -10.86
N GLU A 273 15.66 -29.20 -9.95
CA GLU A 273 14.31 -28.67 -9.82
C GLU A 273 14.00 -27.60 -10.87
N THR A 274 12.85 -27.71 -11.55
CA THR A 274 12.35 -26.63 -12.39
C THR A 274 11.90 -25.46 -11.53
N THR A 275 12.48 -24.27 -11.76
CA THR A 275 12.19 -23.07 -11.00
C THR A 275 11.84 -21.89 -11.90
N THR A 276 10.96 -21.00 -11.43
CA THR A 276 10.68 -19.70 -12.07
C THR A 276 11.63 -18.60 -11.62
N MET A 277 12.60 -18.90 -10.75
CA MET A 277 13.57 -17.95 -10.25
C MET A 277 14.60 -17.60 -11.33
N ASP A 278 14.48 -16.42 -11.93
CA ASP A 278 15.42 -15.89 -12.92
C ASP A 278 15.80 -14.44 -12.60
N GLU A 279 16.73 -13.88 -13.37
CA GLU A 279 17.23 -12.52 -13.13
C GLU A 279 16.13 -11.46 -13.24
N MET A 280 15.15 -11.66 -14.14
CA MET A 280 14.03 -10.74 -14.31
C MET A 280 13.08 -10.80 -13.12
N ASN A 281 12.78 -12.00 -12.60
CA ASN A 281 11.99 -12.15 -11.38
C ASN A 281 12.69 -11.58 -10.16
N LEU A 282 14.02 -11.73 -10.03
CA LEU A 282 14.79 -11.08 -8.98
C LEU A 282 14.70 -9.55 -9.10
N LEU A 283 14.96 -9.00 -10.29
CA LEU A 283 14.85 -7.57 -10.58
C LEU A 283 13.47 -7.01 -10.17
N ARG A 284 12.38 -7.67 -10.58
CA ARG A 284 11.03 -7.23 -10.24
C ARG A 284 10.67 -7.45 -8.78
N SER A 285 11.15 -8.51 -8.15
CA SER A 285 10.93 -8.73 -6.72
C SER A 285 11.61 -7.67 -5.85
N VAL A 286 12.85 -7.29 -6.18
CA VAL A 286 13.57 -6.22 -5.47
C VAL A 286 12.89 -4.86 -5.71
N PHE A 287 12.46 -4.57 -6.94
CA PHE A 287 11.63 -3.39 -7.24
C PHE A 287 10.35 -3.37 -6.38
N ASP A 288 9.58 -4.45 -6.38
CA ASP A 288 8.32 -4.55 -5.64
C ASP A 288 8.52 -4.35 -4.12
N LEU A 289 9.59 -4.91 -3.56
CA LEU A 289 9.91 -4.79 -2.14
C LEU A 289 10.30 -3.35 -1.77
N ILE A 290 11.10 -2.66 -2.58
CA ILE A 290 11.47 -1.24 -2.36
C ILE A 290 10.22 -0.34 -2.41
N ILE A 291 9.39 -0.50 -3.44
CA ILE A 291 8.16 0.28 -3.62
C ILE A 291 7.21 0.06 -2.43
N GLY A 292 7.00 -1.20 -2.05
CA GLY A 292 6.09 -1.57 -0.97
C GLY A 292 6.58 -1.12 0.41
N GLY A 293 7.88 -1.27 0.70
CA GLY A 293 8.48 -1.01 2.01
C GLY A 293 8.73 0.47 2.34
N THR A 294 8.64 1.37 1.35
CA THR A 294 8.97 2.79 1.56
C THR A 294 7.74 3.64 1.90
N LYS A 295 6.85 3.87 0.93
CA LYS A 295 5.79 4.90 1.04
C LYS A 295 4.64 4.51 1.96
N THR A 296 4.36 3.21 2.12
CA THR A 296 3.22 2.74 2.94
C THR A 296 3.46 2.97 4.43
N THR A 297 4.63 2.60 4.94
CA THR A 297 5.04 2.90 6.33
C THR A 297 5.14 4.40 6.53
N THR A 298 5.77 5.13 5.60
CA THR A 298 5.85 6.61 5.65
C THR A 298 4.48 7.25 5.81
N ALA A 299 3.52 6.89 4.96
CA ALA A 299 2.17 7.45 5.02
C ALA A 299 1.52 7.20 6.39
N THR A 300 1.68 6.01 6.94
CA THR A 300 1.11 5.65 8.25
C THR A 300 1.77 6.45 9.39
N ILE A 301 3.10 6.64 9.37
CA ILE A 301 3.80 7.47 10.36
C ILE A 301 3.35 8.93 10.26
N CYS A 302 3.25 9.48 9.05
CA CYS A 302 2.74 10.84 8.85
C CYS A 302 1.28 10.99 9.32
N TRP A 303 0.42 9.98 9.12
CA TRP A 303 -0.94 10.02 9.68
C TRP A 303 -0.93 9.98 11.21
N PHE A 304 -0.13 9.11 11.81
CA PHE A 304 -0.02 9.02 13.27
C PHE A 304 0.39 10.37 13.86
N VAL A 305 1.44 11.00 13.32
CA VAL A 305 1.91 12.31 13.79
C VAL A 305 0.82 13.37 13.64
N LEU A 306 0.11 13.39 12.52
CA LEU A 306 -1.00 14.32 12.33
C LEU A 306 -2.13 14.13 13.35
N TYR A 307 -2.47 12.87 13.68
CA TYR A 307 -3.41 12.59 14.76
C TYR A 307 -2.86 13.02 16.13
N MET A 308 -1.57 12.86 16.41
CA MET A 308 -0.98 13.32 17.68
C MET A 308 -1.00 14.85 17.83
N LEU A 309 -0.96 15.59 16.72
CA LEU A 309 -1.12 17.05 16.70
C LEU A 309 -2.57 17.47 16.95
N ASN A 310 -3.54 16.72 16.42
CA ASN A 310 -4.98 17.00 16.56
C ASN A 310 -5.60 16.43 17.84
N TYR A 311 -4.96 15.45 18.48
CA TYR A 311 -5.42 14.76 19.69
C TYR A 311 -4.31 14.76 20.76
N PRO A 312 -3.91 15.93 21.30
CA PRO A 312 -2.77 16.05 22.23
C PRO A 312 -2.95 15.23 23.52
N GLN A 313 -4.19 15.00 23.97
CA GLN A 313 -4.52 14.12 25.08
C GLN A 313 -4.11 12.66 24.83
N VAL A 314 -4.23 12.19 23.58
CA VAL A 314 -3.78 10.85 23.20
C VAL A 314 -2.25 10.80 23.21
N GLN A 315 -1.59 11.81 22.65
CA GLN A 315 -0.14 11.93 22.67
C GLN A 315 0.43 11.88 24.10
N LYS A 316 -0.21 12.61 25.03
CA LYS A 316 0.15 12.61 26.46
C LYS A 316 -0.01 11.22 27.08
N ARG A 317 -1.16 10.55 26.87
CA ARG A 317 -1.41 9.22 27.45
C ARG A 317 -0.44 8.15 26.92
N ILE A 318 -0.04 8.23 25.66
CA ILE A 318 1.01 7.36 25.10
C ILE A 318 2.35 7.63 25.80
N PHE A 319 2.73 8.89 25.97
CA PHE A 319 3.97 9.24 26.66
C PHE A 319 3.98 8.77 28.13
N ASP A 320 2.87 8.99 28.85
CA ASP A 320 2.70 8.54 30.23
C ASP A 320 2.79 7.01 30.34
N GLU A 321 2.21 6.26 29.38
CA GLU A 321 2.35 4.80 29.29
C GLU A 321 3.81 4.39 29.08
N ILE A 322 4.51 5.01 28.13
CA ILE A 322 5.92 4.72 27.86
C ILE A 322 6.77 4.95 29.12
N ASN A 323 6.62 6.08 29.79
CA ASN A 323 7.38 6.38 31.01
C ASN A 323 7.08 5.40 32.14
N THR A 324 5.82 5.01 32.31
CA THR A 324 5.41 4.08 33.37
C THR A 324 5.97 2.68 33.12
N GLN A 325 5.93 2.19 31.88
CA GLN A 325 6.26 0.79 31.57
C GLN A 325 7.73 0.55 31.24
N ILE A 326 8.42 1.58 30.74
CA ILE A 326 9.80 1.48 30.23
C ILE A 326 10.78 2.30 31.09
N GLY A 327 10.30 3.36 31.73
CA GLY A 327 11.12 4.31 32.48
C GLY A 327 11.68 5.43 31.60
N VAL A 328 12.51 6.27 32.21
CA VAL A 328 13.11 7.47 31.60
C VAL A 328 14.44 7.21 30.89
N ALA A 329 15.20 6.23 31.36
CA ALA A 329 16.61 6.06 31.02
C ALA A 329 16.91 5.38 29.67
N ARG A 330 15.95 4.65 29.08
CA ARG A 330 16.18 3.89 27.84
C ARG A 330 15.13 4.12 26.77
N VAL A 331 15.55 3.96 25.52
CA VAL A 331 14.66 3.99 24.35
C VAL A 331 13.82 2.71 24.34
N PRO A 332 12.52 2.78 23.92
CA PRO A 332 11.70 1.60 23.73
C PRO A 332 12.32 0.61 22.75
N SER A 333 12.22 -0.68 23.05
CA SER A 333 12.64 -1.76 22.15
C SER A 333 11.46 -2.66 21.79
N ILE A 334 11.63 -3.54 20.80
CA ILE A 334 10.52 -4.39 20.34
C ILE A 334 9.97 -5.31 21.44
N GLN A 335 10.78 -5.65 22.44
CA GLN A 335 10.37 -6.46 23.58
C GLN A 335 9.37 -5.74 24.49
N ASP A 336 9.28 -4.42 24.43
CA ASP A 336 8.32 -3.63 25.20
C ASP A 336 6.93 -3.58 24.56
N ARG A 337 6.81 -4.02 23.30
CA ARG A 337 5.54 -3.96 22.56
C ARG A 337 4.35 -4.55 23.29
N PRO A 338 4.44 -5.71 23.99
CA PRO A 338 3.31 -6.25 24.74
C PRO A 338 2.87 -5.38 25.93
N LYS A 339 3.75 -4.53 26.47
CA LYS A 339 3.49 -3.67 27.63
C LYS A 339 2.82 -2.34 27.25
N LEU A 340 3.11 -1.82 26.05
CA LEU A 340 2.58 -0.54 25.57
C LEU A 340 1.23 -0.72 24.87
N VAL A 341 0.20 -1.12 25.61
CA VAL A 341 -1.13 -1.44 25.05
C VAL A 341 -1.76 -0.24 24.35
N TYR A 342 -1.74 0.93 24.98
CA TYR A 342 -2.35 2.15 24.48
C TYR A 342 -1.65 2.66 23.22
N LEU A 343 -0.31 2.60 23.16
CA LEU A 343 0.41 2.87 21.92
C LEU A 343 0.00 1.91 20.79
N ASN A 344 -0.04 0.60 21.04
CA ASN A 344 -0.46 -0.36 20.01
C ASN A 344 -1.90 -0.10 19.55
N ALA A 345 -2.78 0.32 20.47
CA ALA A 345 -4.15 0.70 20.16
C ALA A 345 -4.20 1.98 19.28
N ALA A 346 -3.38 2.99 19.57
CA ALA A 346 -3.28 4.20 18.76
C ALA A 346 -2.69 3.95 17.36
N ILE A 347 -1.73 3.03 17.24
CA ILE A 347 -1.20 2.58 15.93
C ILE A 347 -2.32 1.91 15.12
N LYS A 348 -3.09 1.01 15.74
CA LYS A 348 -4.23 0.36 15.09
C LYS A 348 -5.29 1.35 14.66
N GLU A 349 -5.65 2.30 15.53
CA GLU A 349 -6.62 3.34 15.19
C GLU A 349 -6.13 4.25 14.06
N THR A 350 -4.82 4.52 14.01
CA THR A 350 -4.21 5.24 12.89
C THR A 350 -4.40 4.48 11.59
N GLN A 351 -4.05 3.19 11.56
CA GLN A 351 -4.22 2.37 10.36
C GLN A 351 -5.69 2.22 9.94
N ARG A 352 -6.61 2.13 10.91
CA ARG A 352 -8.05 2.03 10.65
C ARG A 352 -8.60 3.32 10.04
N LEU A 353 -8.37 4.45 10.70
CA LEU A 353 -8.98 5.73 10.32
C LEU A 353 -8.34 6.31 9.06
N ALA A 354 -7.00 6.24 8.97
CA ALA A 354 -6.28 6.69 7.79
C ALA A 354 -6.53 5.78 6.58
N SER A 355 -6.74 4.48 6.80
CA SER A 355 -7.07 3.47 5.78
C SER A 355 -6.25 3.65 4.49
N ILE A 356 -4.92 3.71 4.63
CA ILE A 356 -4.01 4.26 3.59
C ILE A 356 -4.12 3.60 2.20
N LEU A 357 -4.75 2.44 2.07
CA LEU A 357 -5.06 1.78 0.79
C LEU A 357 -6.57 1.45 0.74
N PRO A 358 -7.44 2.47 0.53
CA PRO A 358 -8.89 2.32 0.75
C PRO A 358 -9.53 1.20 -0.07
N GLN A 359 -9.15 1.03 -1.34
CA GLN A 359 -9.62 -0.06 -2.20
C GLN A 359 -8.58 -1.18 -2.38
N SER A 360 -7.63 -1.37 -1.47
CA SER A 360 -6.59 -2.40 -1.61
C SER A 360 -5.93 -2.38 -3.02
N LEU A 361 -5.46 -3.54 -3.50
CA LEU A 361 -5.03 -3.74 -4.87
C LEU A 361 -6.02 -4.67 -5.60
N MET A 362 -6.38 -4.33 -6.83
CA MET A 362 -7.33 -5.08 -7.67
C MET A 362 -6.91 -6.54 -7.89
N ARG A 363 -7.90 -7.43 -7.97
CA ARG A 363 -7.79 -8.83 -8.34
C ARG A 363 -8.50 -9.11 -9.66
N ILE A 364 -8.26 -10.27 -10.23
CA ILE A 364 -8.98 -10.81 -11.38
C ILE A 364 -9.72 -12.08 -11.00
N SER A 365 -10.93 -12.24 -11.54
CA SER A 365 -11.62 -13.54 -11.58
C SER A 365 -10.96 -14.44 -12.62
N SER A 366 -10.40 -15.56 -12.19
CA SER A 366 -9.71 -16.51 -13.08
C SER A 366 -10.65 -17.34 -13.97
N LYS A 367 -11.94 -17.38 -13.64
CA LYS A 367 -13.01 -18.04 -14.42
C LYS A 367 -14.36 -17.35 -14.16
N THR A 368 -15.36 -17.60 -15.00
CA THR A 368 -16.73 -17.07 -14.80
C THR A 368 -17.43 -17.78 -13.65
N GLN A 369 -17.90 -17.02 -12.65
CA GLN A 369 -18.44 -17.58 -11.40
C GLN A 369 -19.47 -16.68 -10.75
N THR A 370 -20.14 -17.18 -9.71
CA THR A 370 -21.14 -16.39 -8.98
C THR A 370 -20.54 -15.83 -7.69
N ILE A 371 -20.86 -14.58 -7.33
CA ILE A 371 -20.70 -14.01 -5.98
C ILE A 371 -22.10 -13.60 -5.50
N LYS A 372 -22.55 -14.16 -4.35
CA LYS A 372 -23.97 -14.14 -3.94
C LYS A 372 -24.87 -14.66 -5.08
N ASN A 373 -25.71 -13.82 -5.65
CA ASN A 373 -26.61 -14.11 -6.78
C ASN A 373 -26.11 -13.54 -8.11
N TYR A 374 -24.95 -12.86 -8.13
CA TYR A 374 -24.44 -12.19 -9.32
C TYR A 374 -23.40 -13.00 -10.06
N THR A 375 -23.48 -13.01 -11.39
CA THR A 375 -22.48 -13.60 -12.27
C THR A 375 -21.32 -12.63 -12.48
N ILE A 376 -20.12 -13.09 -12.17
CA ILE A 376 -18.84 -12.41 -12.37
C ILE A 376 -18.12 -13.11 -13.54
N PRO A 377 -18.07 -12.49 -14.73
CA PRO A 377 -17.34 -13.03 -15.87
C PRO A 377 -15.84 -13.23 -15.58
N GLU A 378 -15.25 -14.21 -16.25
CA GLU A 378 -13.80 -14.36 -16.31
C GLU A 378 -13.12 -13.07 -16.77
N GLY A 379 -11.96 -12.75 -16.18
CA GLY A 379 -11.21 -11.54 -16.50
C GLY A 379 -11.80 -10.26 -15.89
N SER A 380 -12.91 -10.33 -15.16
CA SER A 380 -13.44 -9.19 -14.42
C SER A 380 -12.47 -8.77 -13.31
N LEU A 381 -12.31 -7.46 -13.14
CA LEU A 381 -11.58 -6.88 -12.02
C LEU A 381 -12.46 -6.96 -10.77
N ILE A 382 -11.86 -7.25 -9.62
CA ILE A 382 -12.57 -7.34 -8.34
C ILE A 382 -11.73 -6.65 -7.29
N VAL A 383 -12.37 -5.84 -6.46
CA VAL A 383 -11.66 -5.04 -5.47
C VAL A 383 -12.34 -5.10 -4.10
N PRO A 384 -11.62 -5.51 -3.02
CA PRO A 384 -12.11 -5.35 -1.67
C PRO A 384 -12.01 -3.87 -1.27
N ASN A 385 -13.13 -3.25 -0.95
CA ASN A 385 -13.16 -1.90 -0.40
C ASN A 385 -12.87 -1.98 1.11
N LEU A 386 -11.60 -1.84 1.50
CA LEU A 386 -11.17 -1.87 2.89
C LEU A 386 -11.77 -0.70 3.68
N ASP A 387 -11.91 0.46 3.04
CA ASP A 387 -12.54 1.65 3.62
C ASP A 387 -13.96 1.36 4.12
N ALA A 388 -14.74 0.60 3.35
CA ALA A 388 -16.10 0.23 3.72
C ALA A 388 -16.18 -0.66 4.97
N VAL A 389 -15.09 -1.34 5.32
CA VAL A 389 -14.98 -2.17 6.53
C VAL A 389 -14.34 -1.38 7.67
N LEU A 390 -13.21 -0.74 7.44
CA LEU A 390 -12.41 -0.03 8.45
C LEU A 390 -13.14 1.22 8.99
N LEU A 391 -14.05 1.79 8.21
CA LEU A 391 -14.84 2.97 8.59
C LEU A 391 -16.33 2.67 8.78
N ASP A 392 -16.73 1.39 8.80
CA ASP A 392 -18.14 1.04 8.97
C ASP A 392 -18.62 1.41 10.38
N LYS A 393 -19.63 2.28 10.47
CA LYS A 393 -20.23 2.68 11.75
C LYS A 393 -20.95 1.54 12.45
N LYS A 394 -21.35 0.50 11.73
CA LYS A 394 -21.96 -0.71 12.32
C LYS A 394 -20.92 -1.58 13.03
N ILE A 395 -19.67 -1.58 12.53
CA ILE A 395 -18.56 -2.36 13.09
C ILE A 395 -17.87 -1.57 14.20
N TRP A 396 -17.60 -0.29 13.93
CA TRP A 396 -16.72 0.53 14.76
C TRP A 396 -17.46 1.50 15.68
N GLY A 397 -18.77 1.66 15.54
CA GLY A 397 -19.58 2.59 16.34
C GLY A 397 -19.91 3.90 15.62
N SER A 398 -20.82 4.69 16.20
CA SER A 398 -21.27 5.97 15.61
C SER A 398 -20.15 7.00 15.47
N ASP A 399 -19.12 6.90 16.31
CA ASP A 399 -17.92 7.72 16.35
C ASP A 399 -16.78 7.17 15.45
N ALA A 400 -17.06 6.29 14.48
CA ALA A 400 -16.03 5.67 13.63
C ALA A 400 -15.16 6.68 12.83
N ASP A 401 -15.64 7.92 12.66
CA ASP A 401 -14.90 9.01 12.00
C ASP A 401 -13.97 9.77 12.98
N VAL A 402 -14.06 9.48 14.28
CA VAL A 402 -13.25 10.09 15.35
C VAL A 402 -12.07 9.19 15.68
N PHE A 403 -10.90 9.78 15.86
CA PHE A 403 -9.70 9.06 16.29
C PHE A 403 -9.81 8.68 17.77
N ASN A 404 -10.03 7.40 18.04
CA ASN A 404 -10.21 6.87 19.38
C ASN A 404 -9.43 5.56 19.59
N PRO A 405 -8.24 5.60 20.22
CA PRO A 405 -7.46 4.39 20.52
C PRO A 405 -8.19 3.38 21.43
N ASP A 406 -9.05 3.82 22.36
CA ASP A 406 -9.75 2.93 23.29
C ASP A 406 -10.69 1.94 22.57
N ARG A 407 -11.02 2.21 21.30
CA ARG A 407 -11.73 1.26 20.40
C ARG A 407 -11.05 -0.11 20.32
N PHE A 408 -9.72 -0.13 20.42
CA PHE A 408 -8.90 -1.34 20.37
C PHE A 408 -8.53 -1.89 21.76
N ILE A 409 -9.14 -1.40 22.84
CA ILE A 409 -8.88 -1.87 24.21
C ILE A 409 -10.16 -2.46 24.78
N ASP A 410 -10.06 -3.62 25.43
CA ASP A 410 -11.18 -4.27 26.11
C ASP A 410 -11.34 -3.82 27.56
N ALA A 411 -12.40 -4.29 28.22
CA ALA A 411 -12.68 -3.95 29.61
C ALA A 411 -11.59 -4.43 30.61
N LYS A 412 -10.70 -5.34 30.19
CA LYS A 412 -9.56 -5.82 30.98
C LYS A 412 -8.28 -5.04 30.69
N GLY A 413 -8.34 -3.99 29.86
CA GLY A 413 -7.17 -3.23 29.45
C GLY A 413 -6.28 -3.98 28.45
N GLN A 414 -6.79 -5.01 27.76
CA GLN A 414 -6.04 -5.77 26.77
C GLN A 414 -6.36 -5.32 25.34
N LEU A 415 -5.39 -5.53 24.45
CA LEU A 415 -5.53 -5.17 23.04
C LEU A 415 -6.49 -6.10 22.31
N LYS A 416 -7.58 -5.55 21.79
CA LYS A 416 -8.53 -6.25 20.92
C LYS A 416 -7.90 -6.61 19.57
N LYS A 417 -8.37 -7.71 18.99
CA LYS A 417 -8.03 -8.16 17.64
C LYS A 417 -9.32 -8.41 16.82
N PRO A 418 -10.07 -7.34 16.48
CA PRO A 418 -11.25 -7.49 15.62
C PRO A 418 -10.84 -8.11 14.29
N GLU A 419 -11.64 -9.04 13.76
CA GLU A 419 -11.32 -9.67 12.48
C GLU A 419 -11.49 -8.69 11.32
N GLU A 420 -12.34 -7.67 11.50
CA GLU A 420 -12.65 -6.58 10.59
C GLU A 420 -11.49 -5.56 10.48
N PHE A 421 -10.48 -5.67 11.35
CA PHE A 421 -9.26 -4.87 11.26
C PHE A 421 -8.32 -5.43 10.18
N ILE A 422 -8.58 -5.05 8.93
CA ILE A 422 -7.89 -5.58 7.74
C ILE A 422 -7.06 -4.55 6.94
N PRO A 423 -6.25 -3.65 7.56
CA PRO A 423 -5.49 -2.65 6.82
C PRO A 423 -4.42 -3.24 5.88
N PHE A 424 -4.05 -4.50 6.08
CA PHE A 424 -3.11 -5.25 5.25
C PHE A 424 -3.79 -6.16 4.21
N GLY A 425 -5.13 -6.05 4.08
CA GLY A 425 -5.95 -6.96 3.29
C GLY A 425 -6.10 -8.34 3.92
N VAL A 426 -6.63 -9.30 3.15
CA VAL A 426 -6.90 -10.68 3.61
C VAL A 426 -6.52 -11.73 2.56
N GLY A 427 -6.50 -12.99 2.98
CA GLY A 427 -6.33 -14.16 2.11
C GLY A 427 -4.89 -14.42 1.67
N ARG A 428 -4.71 -15.25 0.64
CA ARG A 428 -3.38 -15.67 0.15
C ARG A 428 -2.46 -14.50 -0.27
N ARG A 429 -3.07 -13.34 -0.53
CA ARG A 429 -2.45 -12.10 -1.01
C ARG A 429 -2.42 -10.99 0.05
N VAL A 430 -2.61 -11.35 1.34
CA VAL A 430 -2.33 -10.45 2.47
C VAL A 430 -0.93 -9.84 2.34
N CYS A 431 -0.75 -8.60 2.78
CA CYS A 431 0.50 -7.86 2.64
C CYS A 431 1.70 -8.71 3.05
N LEU A 432 2.68 -8.81 2.15
CA LEU A 432 3.93 -9.55 2.40
C LEU A 432 4.76 -8.90 3.52
N GLY A 433 4.71 -7.57 3.62
CA GLY A 433 5.46 -6.75 4.58
C GLY A 433 4.76 -6.51 5.92
N GLU A 434 3.64 -7.16 6.22
CA GLU A 434 2.84 -6.87 7.43
C GLU A 434 3.65 -6.95 8.73
N SER A 435 4.50 -7.97 8.88
CA SER A 435 5.30 -8.18 10.08
C SER A 435 6.39 -7.12 10.26
N MET A 436 7.05 -6.73 9.17
CA MET A 436 8.03 -5.65 9.14
C MET A 436 7.35 -4.31 9.46
N ALA A 437 6.29 -3.95 8.75
CA ALA A 437 5.56 -2.69 8.97
C ALA A 437 5.07 -2.57 10.43
N LYS A 438 4.55 -3.64 11.03
CA LYS A 438 4.15 -3.65 12.45
C LYS A 438 5.31 -3.40 13.41
N THR A 439 6.52 -3.80 13.05
CA THR A 439 7.76 -3.59 13.84
C THR A 439 8.24 -2.16 13.66
N GLU A 440 8.32 -1.68 12.42
CA GLU A 440 8.66 -0.30 12.08
C GLU A 440 7.75 0.68 12.79
N LEU A 441 6.43 0.57 12.60
CA LEU A 441 5.46 1.48 13.21
C LEU A 441 5.59 1.52 14.73
N PHE A 442 5.82 0.37 15.36
CA PHE A 442 6.02 0.35 16.80
C PHE A 442 7.30 1.09 17.22
N LEU A 443 8.44 0.79 16.61
CA LEU A 443 9.74 1.38 16.99
C LEU A 443 9.85 2.86 16.65
N TYR A 444 9.42 3.28 15.45
CA TYR A 444 9.38 4.70 15.09
C TYR A 444 8.50 5.49 16.05
N LEU A 445 7.26 5.04 16.28
CA LEU A 445 6.27 5.85 16.99
C LEU A 445 6.52 5.86 18.51
N SER A 446 6.96 4.75 19.09
CA SER A 446 7.37 4.72 20.50
C SER A 446 8.58 5.62 20.74
N SER A 447 9.62 5.53 19.90
CA SER A 447 10.84 6.33 20.06
C SER A 447 10.61 7.81 19.77
N LEU A 448 9.78 8.14 18.77
CA LEU A 448 9.40 9.52 18.45
C LEU A 448 8.65 10.19 19.60
N ILE A 449 7.63 9.54 20.17
CA ILE A 449 6.85 10.10 21.29
C ILE A 449 7.68 10.18 22.57
N LYS A 450 8.59 9.23 22.77
CA LYS A 450 9.53 9.25 23.90
C LYS A 450 10.46 10.45 23.83
N ARG A 451 11.07 10.69 22.66
CA ARG A 451 12.08 11.74 22.50
C ARG A 451 11.48 13.14 22.34
N PHE A 452 10.34 13.27 21.67
CA PHE A 452 9.79 14.57 21.30
C PHE A 452 8.37 14.78 21.83
N HIS A 453 8.08 16.02 22.21
CA HIS A 453 6.73 16.54 22.29
C HIS A 453 6.37 17.16 20.93
N LEU A 454 5.38 16.58 20.26
CA LEU A 454 4.96 16.97 18.93
C LEU A 454 3.95 18.11 19.06
N LEU A 455 4.30 19.28 18.53
CA LEU A 455 3.50 20.49 18.64
C LEU A 455 3.14 21.05 17.28
N PRO A 456 1.92 21.60 17.11
CA PRO A 456 1.63 22.37 15.91
C PRO A 456 2.51 23.63 15.86
N VAL A 457 2.72 24.16 14.65
CA VAL A 457 3.45 25.42 14.45
C VAL A 457 2.77 26.53 15.23
N HIS A 458 1.44 26.58 15.16
CA HIS A 458 0.59 27.48 15.94
C HIS A 458 -0.19 26.67 16.98
N PRO A 459 0.01 26.92 18.30
CA PRO A 459 -0.60 26.12 19.38
C PRO A 459 -2.11 25.87 19.23
N ASP A 460 -2.86 26.89 18.81
CA ASP A 460 -4.33 26.86 18.74
C ASP A 460 -4.86 26.43 17.36
N GLN A 461 -3.97 26.07 16.43
CA GLN A 461 -4.33 25.72 15.05
C GLN A 461 -3.56 24.49 14.59
N PRO A 462 -4.00 23.27 14.98
CA PRO A 462 -3.41 22.05 14.47
C PRO A 462 -3.61 21.94 12.95
N PRO A 463 -2.70 21.29 12.21
CA PRO A 463 -2.86 21.12 10.77
C PRO A 463 -4.14 20.34 10.44
N PRO A 464 -4.85 20.72 9.35
CA PRO A 464 -6.05 20.02 8.94
C PRO A 464 -5.75 18.57 8.57
N MET A 465 -6.70 17.67 8.84
CA MET A 465 -6.61 16.24 8.50
C MET A 465 -6.94 15.95 7.03
N ASP A 466 -6.54 16.86 6.14
CA ASP A 466 -6.70 16.73 4.69
C ASP A 466 -5.71 15.73 4.10
N TYR A 467 -6.09 15.11 2.98
CA TYR A 467 -5.28 14.10 2.31
C TYR A 467 -5.17 14.29 0.80
N ILE A 468 -4.16 13.64 0.22
CA ILE A 468 -4.00 13.46 -1.21
C ILE A 468 -4.44 12.04 -1.55
N TYR A 469 -5.46 11.92 -2.40
CA TYR A 469 -5.95 10.63 -2.89
C TYR A 469 -5.11 10.15 -4.07
N GLY A 470 -4.45 9.01 -3.91
CA GLY A 470 -3.63 8.36 -4.93
C GLY A 470 -3.72 6.84 -4.84
N LEU A 471 -2.64 6.13 -5.20
CA LEU A 471 -2.56 4.69 -4.88
C LEU A 471 -2.68 4.48 -3.37
N THR A 472 -1.90 5.26 -2.61
CA THR A 472 -2.00 5.38 -1.16
C THR A 472 -2.58 6.74 -0.77
N MET A 473 -3.28 6.80 0.35
CA MET A 473 -3.70 8.05 0.96
C MET A 473 -2.65 8.54 1.93
N ILE A 474 -2.12 9.71 1.63
CA ILE A 474 -1.14 10.41 2.45
C ILE A 474 -1.72 11.75 2.89
N PRO A 475 -1.42 12.24 4.11
CA PRO A 475 -1.80 13.61 4.47
C PRO A 475 -1.25 14.62 3.47
N LYS A 476 -1.95 15.74 3.32
CA LYS A 476 -1.32 16.93 2.70
C LYS A 476 -0.10 17.33 3.53
N THR A 477 0.90 17.91 2.89
CA THR A 477 2.10 18.40 3.59
C THR A 477 1.71 19.33 4.72
N TYR A 478 2.29 19.08 5.90
CA TYR A 478 2.14 19.92 7.08
C TYR A 478 3.50 20.04 7.79
N GLN A 479 3.65 21.11 8.57
CA GLN A 479 4.82 21.31 9.42
C GLN A 479 4.45 21.13 10.89
N LEU A 480 5.43 20.71 11.70
CA LEU A 480 5.30 20.67 13.15
C LEU A 480 6.58 21.16 13.83
N ARG A 481 6.48 21.50 15.11
CA ARG A 481 7.62 21.72 15.99
C ARG A 481 7.87 20.46 16.80
N LEU A 482 9.14 20.09 16.89
CA LEU A 482 9.63 18.97 17.69
C LEU A 482 10.35 19.56 18.89
N ASN A 483 9.74 19.48 20.07
CA ASN A 483 10.42 19.87 21.31
C ASN A 483 11.03 18.61 21.93
N GLU A 484 12.36 18.56 22.02
CA GLU A 484 13.03 17.46 22.72
C GLU A 484 12.58 17.43 24.19
N ARG A 485 12.26 16.23 24.68
CA ARG A 485 11.86 16.02 26.07
C ARG A 485 13.11 15.70 26.88
N ASP A 486 13.29 16.40 28.00
CA ASP A 486 14.41 16.14 28.88
C ASP A 486 14.40 14.69 29.38
N SER A 487 15.57 14.07 29.30
CA SER A 487 15.86 12.79 29.96
C SER A 487 15.95 13.05 31.47
N THR A 488 14.83 13.35 32.13
CA THR A 488 14.81 13.59 33.57
C THR A 488 15.01 12.31 34.36
#